data_AF-A0A127T2R1-F1
#
_entry.id   AF-A0A127T2R1-F1
#
_cell.length_a   1.000
_cell.length_b   1.000
_cell.length_c   1.000
_cell.angle_alpha   90.00
_cell.angle_beta   90.00
_cell.angle_gamma   90.00
#
_symmetry.space_group_name_H-M   'P 1'
#
loop_
_entity.id
_entity.type
_entity.pdbx_description
1 polymer ?
#
loop_
_entity_poly.entity_id
_entity_poly.type
_entity_poly.pdbx_seq_one_letter_code
_entity_poly.pdbx_strand_id
1 'polypeptide(L)'
;FFKEEIAKLDRETMERIYQISTEADVLLYVVEDINSATQIFELLNDRGRPLTDLEAIKSFLMYNVGLLSKNPNQIIGNIQTNFGEIYRLIESNELYEKDILRYHTIAFEGSDEDPKKYIKTKITNLIKKKPTEYVVETISNYALKLKESFTIFVEIQKEKEKNKELSKLFMIGRIAPFYPVMMKIKKEKEDNFNELLKSINNFTFRASLIGLRSNAEGQISNSL
;
A
#
# COMPACT_ATOMS: atom_id res chain seq x y z
N PHE A 1 15.30 -22.62 0.38
CA PHE A 1 15.03 -21.35 -0.33
C PHE A 1 16.18 -20.94 -1.25
N PHE A 2 17.17 -20.11 -0.85
CA PHE A 2 18.16 -19.56 -1.81
C PHE A 2 18.95 -20.59 -2.64
N LYS A 3 19.40 -21.69 -2.02
CA LYS A 3 20.06 -22.79 -2.77
C LYS A 3 19.15 -23.41 -3.83
N GLU A 4 17.86 -23.53 -3.53
CA GLU A 4 16.87 -24.14 -4.43
C GLU A 4 16.49 -23.17 -5.56
N GLU A 5 16.40 -21.87 -5.29
CA GLU A 5 16.12 -20.85 -6.32
C GLU A 5 17.33 -20.62 -7.23
N ILE A 6 18.55 -20.54 -6.68
CA ILE A 6 19.77 -20.36 -7.47
C ILE A 6 20.02 -21.56 -8.39
N ALA A 7 19.69 -22.79 -7.95
CA ALA A 7 19.84 -23.99 -8.77
C ALA A 7 18.93 -24.01 -10.02
N LYS A 8 17.91 -23.14 -10.10
CA LYS A 8 17.02 -23.01 -11.26
C LYS A 8 17.57 -22.05 -12.33
N LEU A 9 18.58 -21.25 -12.00
CA LEU A 9 19.15 -20.24 -12.89
C LEU A 9 20.18 -20.86 -13.83
N ASP A 10 20.32 -20.31 -15.03
CA ASP A 10 21.40 -20.67 -15.92
C ASP A 10 22.76 -20.16 -15.38
N ARG A 11 23.83 -20.73 -15.91
CA ARG A 11 25.19 -20.44 -15.48
C ARG A 11 25.58 -18.97 -15.68
N GLU A 12 25.16 -18.36 -16.79
CA GLU A 12 25.50 -16.98 -17.12
C GLU A 12 24.85 -16.01 -16.11
N THR A 13 23.57 -16.25 -15.79
CA THR A 13 22.86 -15.50 -14.76
C THR A 13 23.51 -15.68 -13.38
N MET A 14 23.92 -16.89 -13.01
CA MET A 14 24.62 -17.14 -11.75
C MET A 14 25.97 -16.44 -11.67
N GLU A 15 26.77 -16.50 -12.73
CA GLU A 15 28.07 -15.80 -12.81
C GLU A 15 27.88 -14.29 -12.69
N ARG A 16 26.84 -13.73 -13.32
CA ARG A 16 26.52 -12.30 -13.22
C ARG A 16 26.08 -11.89 -11.81
N ILE A 17 25.23 -12.67 -11.15
CA ILE A 17 24.81 -12.41 -9.76
C ILE A 17 26.02 -12.49 -8.82
N TYR A 18 26.87 -13.50 -8.99
CA TYR A 18 28.11 -13.65 -8.23
C TYR A 18 28.99 -12.42 -8.39
N GLN A 19 29.27 -12.03 -9.64
CA GLN A 19 30.12 -10.89 -9.94
C GLN A 19 29.57 -9.60 -9.34
N ILE A 20 28.28 -9.30 -9.52
CA ILE A 20 27.64 -8.13 -8.91
C ILE A 20 27.75 -8.19 -7.38
N SER A 21 27.51 -9.35 -6.77
CA SER A 21 27.53 -9.46 -5.31
C SER A 21 28.93 -9.29 -4.71
N THR A 22 29.98 -9.68 -5.44
CA THR A 22 31.37 -9.58 -4.99
C THR A 22 32.05 -8.26 -5.35
N GLU A 23 31.65 -7.65 -6.47
CA GLU A 23 32.29 -6.45 -7.02
C GLU A 23 31.46 -5.17 -6.79
N ALA A 24 30.24 -5.26 -6.24
CA ALA A 24 29.44 -4.08 -5.96
C ALA A 24 30.07 -3.21 -4.86
N ASP A 25 30.34 -1.95 -5.22
CA ASP A 25 30.69 -0.91 -4.25
C ASP A 25 29.43 -0.42 -3.53
N VAL A 26 29.40 -0.63 -2.21
CA VAL A 26 28.32 -0.14 -1.35
C VAL A 26 28.74 1.18 -0.71
N LEU A 27 28.11 2.28 -1.13
CA LEU A 27 28.30 3.57 -0.49
C LEU A 27 27.51 3.61 0.84
N LEU A 28 28.21 3.44 1.96
CA LEU A 28 27.62 3.59 3.27
C LEU A 28 27.70 5.04 3.75
N TYR A 29 26.55 5.70 3.87
CA TYR A 29 26.44 7.02 4.48
C TYR A 29 25.77 6.88 5.85
N VAL A 30 26.57 6.93 6.92
CA VAL A 30 26.08 6.84 8.30
C VAL A 30 25.66 8.24 8.77
N VAL A 31 24.42 8.38 9.20
CA VAL A 31 23.86 9.64 9.71
C VAL A 31 23.42 9.45 11.15
N GLU A 32 23.89 10.32 12.04
CA GLU A 32 23.53 10.26 13.47
C GLU A 32 22.10 10.75 13.74
N ASP A 33 21.63 11.70 12.92
CA ASP A 33 20.30 12.30 13.03
C ASP A 33 19.35 11.80 11.93
N ILE A 34 18.18 11.34 12.35
CA ILE A 34 17.18 10.70 11.48
C ILE A 34 16.48 11.68 10.53
N ASN A 35 16.40 12.96 10.91
CA ASN A 35 15.86 14.01 10.04
C ASN A 35 16.78 14.23 8.84
N SER A 36 18.08 14.37 9.12
CA SER A 36 19.12 14.48 8.11
C SER A 36 19.17 13.26 7.19
N ALA A 37 19.02 12.05 7.76
CA ALA A 37 18.96 10.81 7.00
C ALA A 37 17.78 10.80 6.00
N THR A 38 16.61 11.28 6.42
CA THR A 38 15.42 11.27 5.57
C THR A 38 15.50 12.28 4.42
N GLN A 39 16.05 13.48 4.67
CA GLN A 39 16.30 14.47 3.61
C GLN A 39 17.33 13.96 2.59
N ILE A 40 18.40 13.33 3.07
CA ILE A 40 19.42 12.74 2.20
C ILE A 40 18.83 11.60 1.38
N PHE A 41 17.97 10.76 1.98
CA PHE A 41 17.28 9.70 1.25
C PHE A 41 16.40 10.26 0.12
N GLU A 42 15.57 11.28 0.38
CA GLU A 42 14.76 11.89 -0.68
C GLU A 42 15.64 12.48 -1.81
N LEU A 43 16.69 13.24 -1.46
CA LEU A 43 17.60 13.87 -2.43
C LEU A 43 18.40 12.88 -3.29
N LEU A 44 18.84 11.76 -2.70
CA LEU A 44 19.58 10.73 -3.42
C LEU A 44 18.70 9.98 -4.40
N ASN A 45 17.44 9.71 -4.04
CA ASN A 45 16.53 8.97 -4.91
C ASN A 45 15.98 9.79 -6.08
N ASP A 46 15.97 11.13 -5.99
CA ASP A 46 15.58 12.00 -7.10
C ASP A 46 16.57 11.99 -8.29
N ARG A 47 17.77 11.38 -8.14
CA ARG A 47 18.81 11.30 -9.19
C ARG A 47 18.87 9.96 -9.93
N GLY A 48 17.91 9.06 -9.70
CA GLY A 48 17.88 7.70 -10.28
C GLY A 48 16.47 7.20 -10.67
N ARG A 49 16.15 5.94 -10.37
CA ARG A 49 14.79 5.40 -10.52
C ARG A 49 13.88 6.14 -9.53
N PRO A 50 12.75 6.72 -9.96
CA PRO A 50 11.89 7.46 -9.07
C PRO A 50 11.39 6.57 -7.94
N LEU A 51 11.35 7.12 -6.72
CA LEU A 51 10.74 6.46 -5.57
C LEU A 51 9.34 5.97 -5.91
N THR A 52 8.98 4.80 -5.40
CA THR A 52 7.58 4.41 -5.43
C THR A 52 6.75 5.34 -4.55
N ASP A 53 5.45 5.41 -4.80
CA ASP A 53 4.56 6.22 -3.97
C ASP A 53 4.63 5.77 -2.50
N LEU A 54 4.79 4.48 -2.25
CA LEU A 54 4.92 3.92 -0.92
C LEU A 54 6.22 4.37 -0.22
N GLU A 55 7.34 4.35 -0.93
CA GLU A 55 8.64 4.82 -0.40
C GLU A 55 8.64 6.33 -0.14
N ALA A 56 8.03 7.11 -1.03
CA ALA A 56 7.87 8.55 -0.87
C ALA A 56 6.95 8.89 0.31
N ILE A 57 5.87 8.13 0.52
CA ILE A 57 5.00 8.28 1.69
C ILE A 57 5.79 7.92 2.96
N LYS A 58 6.47 6.77 3.00
CA LYS A 58 7.27 6.34 4.16
C LYS A 58 8.25 7.43 4.61
N SER A 59 9.05 7.93 3.67
CA SER A 59 10.06 8.96 3.93
C SER A 59 9.42 10.23 4.46
N PHE A 60 8.35 10.69 3.81
CA PHE A 60 7.59 11.85 4.26
C PHE A 60 7.05 11.70 5.69
N LEU A 61 6.50 10.53 6.05
CA LEU A 61 5.98 10.29 7.40
C LEU A 61 7.10 10.30 8.45
N MET A 62 8.22 9.61 8.16
CA MET A 62 9.38 9.56 9.05
C MET A 62 9.98 10.94 9.29
N TYR A 63 10.13 11.73 8.23
CA TYR A 63 10.64 13.11 8.30
C TYR A 63 9.79 13.98 9.21
N ASN A 64 8.46 13.99 9.00
CA ASN A 64 7.57 14.82 9.80
C ASN A 64 7.55 14.39 11.27
N VAL A 65 7.63 13.08 11.57
CA VAL A 65 7.76 12.63 12.96
C VAL A 65 9.08 13.10 13.58
N GLY A 66 10.19 13.01 12.84
CA GLY A 66 11.50 13.44 13.33
C GLY A 66 11.57 14.94 13.62
N LEU A 67 10.80 15.77 12.90
CA LEU A 67 10.68 17.20 13.17
C LEU A 67 9.74 17.55 14.32
N LEU A 68 8.64 16.81 14.49
CA LEU A 68 7.54 17.19 15.37
C LEU A 68 7.60 16.51 16.75
N SER A 69 8.17 15.30 16.83
CA SER A 69 8.18 14.49 18.06
C SER A 69 9.41 14.79 18.93
N LYS A 70 9.21 14.84 20.25
CA LYS A 70 10.31 14.90 21.23
C LYS A 70 11.07 13.58 21.35
N ASN A 71 10.41 12.46 21.06
CA ASN A 71 10.98 11.10 21.11
C ASN A 71 10.73 10.38 19.78
N PRO A 72 11.36 10.83 18.68
CA PRO A 72 11.01 10.37 17.33
C PRO A 72 11.43 8.92 17.05
N ASN A 73 12.51 8.45 17.66
CA ASN A 73 13.13 7.15 17.33
C ASN A 73 12.18 5.96 17.47
N GLN A 74 11.40 5.90 18.56
CA GLN A 74 10.45 4.81 18.77
C GLN A 74 9.34 4.81 17.71
N ILE A 75 8.79 5.99 17.41
CA ILE A 75 7.69 6.13 16.45
C ILE A 75 8.19 5.83 15.04
N ILE A 76 9.37 6.32 14.67
CA ILE A 76 10.00 6.03 13.38
C ILE A 76 10.30 4.53 13.26
N GLY A 77 10.79 3.88 14.32
CA GLY A 77 10.99 2.43 14.35
C GLY A 77 9.69 1.65 14.10
N ASN A 78 8.57 2.11 14.66
CA ASN A 78 7.25 1.53 14.39
C ASN A 78 6.80 1.73 12.93
N ILE A 79 7.01 2.92 12.36
CA ILE A 79 6.73 3.20 10.94
C ILE A 79 7.56 2.27 10.06
N GLN A 80 8.86 2.16 10.33
CA GLN A 80 9.76 1.28 9.58
C GLN A 80 9.31 -0.19 9.66
N THR A 81 8.89 -0.65 10.83
CA THR A 81 8.37 -2.01 11.03
C THR A 81 7.10 -2.25 10.21
N ASN A 82 6.14 -1.33 10.27
CA ASN A 82 4.89 -1.42 9.50
C ASN A 82 5.16 -1.45 7.99
N PHE A 83 6.00 -0.57 7.48
CA PHE A 83 6.37 -0.58 6.06
C PHE A 83 7.18 -1.82 5.67
N GLY A 84 8.04 -2.32 6.56
CA GLY A 84 8.73 -3.60 6.38
C GLY A 84 7.77 -4.77 6.20
N GLU A 85 6.67 -4.81 6.96
CA GLU A 85 5.59 -5.79 6.76
C GLU A 85 4.90 -5.61 5.41
N ILE A 86 4.59 -4.36 5.01
CA ILE A 86 3.99 -4.07 3.70
C ILE A 86 4.87 -4.59 2.56
N TYR A 87 6.19 -4.32 2.59
CA TYR A 87 7.09 -4.79 1.54
C TYR A 87 7.15 -6.33 1.46
N ARG A 88 7.17 -7.02 2.61
CA ARG A 88 7.09 -8.49 2.64
C ARG A 88 5.78 -9.01 2.05
N LEU A 89 4.65 -8.36 2.33
CA LEU A 89 3.36 -8.72 1.75
C LEU A 89 3.33 -8.50 0.24
N ILE A 90 3.92 -7.41 -0.24
CA ILE A 90 4.05 -7.10 -1.67
C ILE A 90 4.84 -8.20 -2.38
N GLU A 91 6.03 -8.52 -1.87
CA GLU A 91 6.91 -9.53 -2.46
C GLU A 91 6.29 -10.93 -2.42
N SER A 92 5.75 -11.35 -1.27
CA SER A 92 5.24 -12.71 -1.07
C SER A 92 3.93 -13.00 -1.83
N ASN A 93 3.23 -11.98 -2.31
CA ASN A 93 1.93 -12.13 -2.98
C ASN A 93 1.89 -11.39 -4.33
N GLU A 94 3.04 -10.95 -4.85
CA GLU A 94 3.19 -10.22 -6.12
C GLU A 94 2.21 -9.03 -6.27
N LEU A 95 2.08 -8.23 -5.21
CA LEU A 95 1.07 -7.19 -5.15
C LEU A 95 1.47 -5.95 -5.95
N TYR A 96 0.48 -5.31 -6.57
CA TYR A 96 0.64 -3.98 -7.14
C TYR A 96 0.27 -2.90 -6.12
N GLU A 97 1.28 -2.32 -5.47
CA GLU A 97 1.11 -1.38 -4.34
C GLU A 97 0.20 -0.18 -4.66
N LYS A 98 0.21 0.30 -5.90
CA LYS A 98 -0.56 1.47 -6.33
C LYS A 98 -2.07 1.24 -6.23
N ASP A 99 -2.53 0.02 -6.50
CA ASP A 99 -3.95 -0.31 -6.36
C ASP A 99 -4.36 -0.31 -4.90
N ILE A 100 -3.55 -0.90 -4.04
CA ILE A 100 -3.87 -1.05 -2.61
C ILE A 100 -3.79 0.30 -1.90
N LEU A 101 -2.85 1.16 -2.28
CA LEU A 101 -2.80 2.56 -1.84
C LEU A 101 -4.08 3.30 -2.22
N ARG A 102 -4.56 3.15 -3.47
CA ARG A 102 -5.83 3.74 -3.91
C ARG A 102 -7.00 3.20 -3.10
N TYR A 103 -7.08 1.89 -2.90
CA TYR A 103 -8.17 1.27 -2.13
C TYR A 103 -8.18 1.71 -0.68
N HIS A 104 -7.01 1.82 -0.05
CA HIS A 104 -6.86 2.34 1.30
C HIS A 104 -7.41 3.77 1.42
N THR A 105 -7.00 4.67 0.51
CA THR A 105 -7.43 6.07 0.52
C THR A 105 -8.95 6.18 0.38
N ILE A 106 -9.55 5.41 -0.52
CA ILE A 106 -11.01 5.42 -0.70
C ILE A 106 -11.72 4.86 0.54
N ALA A 107 -11.29 3.70 1.03
CA ALA A 107 -11.99 2.97 2.10
C ALA A 107 -11.91 3.68 3.46
N PHE A 108 -10.71 4.13 3.83
CA PHE A 108 -10.38 4.54 5.19
C PHE A 108 -10.08 6.03 5.34
N GLU A 109 -9.75 6.70 4.23
CA GLU A 109 -9.51 8.14 4.22
C GLU A 109 -10.65 8.93 3.55
N GLY A 110 -11.56 8.24 2.85
CA GLY A 110 -12.75 8.82 2.25
C GLY A 110 -12.45 9.74 1.07
N SER A 111 -11.36 9.50 0.34
CA SER A 111 -10.93 10.29 -0.81
C SER A 111 -10.52 9.41 -1.98
N ASP A 112 -10.81 9.85 -3.20
CA ASP A 112 -10.38 9.25 -4.46
C ASP A 112 -9.18 9.99 -5.09
N GLU A 113 -8.67 11.01 -4.41
CA GLU A 113 -7.46 11.72 -4.83
C GLU A 113 -6.25 10.77 -4.90
N ASP A 114 -5.22 11.20 -5.64
CA ASP A 114 -3.93 10.52 -5.65
C ASP A 114 -3.43 10.27 -4.21
N PRO A 115 -3.19 9.00 -3.80
CA PRO A 115 -2.90 8.66 -2.41
C PRO A 115 -1.73 9.42 -1.81
N LYS A 116 -0.64 9.58 -2.59
CA LYS A 116 0.57 10.28 -2.17
C LYS A 116 0.28 11.77 -1.97
N LYS A 117 -0.39 12.42 -2.92
CA LYS A 117 -0.78 13.83 -2.82
C LYS A 117 -1.74 14.05 -1.65
N TYR A 118 -2.73 13.18 -1.47
CA TYR A 118 -3.71 13.25 -0.40
C TYR A 118 -3.03 13.26 0.97
N ILE A 119 -2.21 12.24 1.27
CA ILE A 119 -1.62 12.12 2.60
C ILE A 119 -0.63 13.26 2.89
N LYS A 120 0.17 13.66 1.90
CA LYS A 120 1.09 14.82 2.04
C LYS A 120 0.31 16.10 2.35
N THR A 121 -0.78 16.34 1.64
CA THR A 121 -1.65 17.51 1.85
C THR A 121 -2.34 17.47 3.21
N LYS A 122 -2.89 16.31 3.60
CA LYS A 122 -3.55 16.08 4.89
C LYS A 122 -2.59 16.41 6.04
N ILE A 123 -1.41 15.79 6.07
CA ILE A 123 -0.44 16.01 7.15
C ILE A 123 0.05 17.46 7.18
N THR A 124 0.41 18.04 6.03
CA THR A 124 0.86 19.45 5.95
C THR A 124 -0.19 20.42 6.49
N ASN A 125 -1.47 20.16 6.20
CA ASN A 125 -2.58 20.96 6.72
C ASN A 125 -2.79 20.78 8.22
N LEU A 126 -2.61 19.56 8.74
CA LEU A 126 -2.71 19.28 10.17
C LEU A 126 -1.58 19.96 10.96
N ILE A 127 -0.35 19.96 10.45
CA ILE A 127 0.81 20.66 11.06
C ILE A 127 0.50 22.14 11.29
N LYS A 128 -0.20 22.79 10.34
CA LYS A 128 -0.56 24.20 10.45
C LYS A 128 -1.70 24.49 11.43
N LYS A 129 -2.53 23.49 11.76
CA LYS A 129 -3.84 23.69 12.39
C LYS A 129 -4.01 22.96 13.72
N LYS A 130 -3.15 22.00 14.05
CA LYS A 130 -3.33 21.09 15.19
C LYS A 130 -2.06 20.97 16.03
N PRO A 131 -2.17 20.62 17.33
CA PRO A 131 -1.02 20.35 18.18
C PRO A 131 -0.12 19.25 17.61
N THR A 132 1.18 19.34 17.87
CA THR A 132 2.21 18.42 17.37
C THR A 132 1.93 16.97 17.74
N GLU A 133 1.48 16.72 18.97
CA GLU A 133 1.17 15.38 19.48
C GLU A 133 0.06 14.70 18.66
N TYR A 134 -0.99 15.46 18.31
CA TYR A 134 -2.09 14.98 17.49
C TYR A 134 -1.62 14.63 16.06
N VAL A 135 -0.73 15.42 15.49
CA VAL A 135 -0.19 15.16 14.14
C VAL A 135 0.66 13.90 14.15
N VAL A 136 1.54 13.76 15.14
CA VAL A 136 2.41 12.58 15.31
C VAL A 136 1.59 11.31 15.52
N GLU A 137 0.53 11.36 16.33
CA GLU A 137 -0.41 10.26 16.49
C GLU A 137 -1.11 9.92 15.17
N THR A 138 -1.55 10.94 14.42
CA THR A 138 -2.19 10.75 13.11
C THR A 138 -1.24 10.05 12.12
N ILE A 139 0.03 10.45 12.07
CA ILE A 139 1.05 9.81 11.23
C ILE A 139 1.25 8.34 11.61
N SER A 140 1.39 8.08 12.92
CA SER A 140 1.60 6.72 13.45
C SER A 140 0.41 5.81 13.12
N ASN A 141 -0.81 6.31 13.34
CA ASN A 141 -2.05 5.61 13.04
C ASN A 141 -2.22 5.38 11.54
N TYR A 142 -1.82 6.32 10.69
CA TYR A 142 -1.87 6.13 9.24
C TYR A 142 -0.97 4.98 8.79
N ALA A 143 0.29 4.94 9.27
CA ALA A 143 1.22 3.85 8.93
C ALA A 143 0.68 2.47 9.35
N LEU A 144 0.06 2.38 10.52
CA LEU A 144 -0.59 1.16 11.01
C LEU A 144 -1.78 0.76 10.13
N LYS A 145 -2.72 1.69 9.88
CA LYS A 145 -3.91 1.43 9.06
C LYS A 145 -3.54 1.05 7.63
N LEU A 146 -2.49 1.63 7.07
CA LEU A 146 -2.01 1.30 5.74
C LEU A 146 -1.52 -0.16 5.70
N LYS A 147 -0.71 -0.57 6.69
CA LYS A 147 -0.27 -1.97 6.82
C LYS A 147 -1.45 -2.93 6.96
N GLU A 148 -2.42 -2.62 7.81
CA GLU A 148 -3.66 -3.41 7.95
C GLU A 148 -4.41 -3.53 6.61
N SER A 149 -4.38 -2.49 5.77
CA SER A 149 -5.05 -2.51 4.47
C SER A 149 -4.40 -3.50 3.50
N PHE A 150 -3.07 -3.59 3.49
CA PHE A 150 -2.36 -4.63 2.74
C PHE A 150 -2.67 -6.02 3.28
N THR A 151 -2.73 -6.20 4.60
CA THR A 151 -3.10 -7.47 5.22
C THR A 151 -4.51 -7.91 4.80
N ILE A 152 -5.51 -7.03 4.95
CA ILE A 152 -6.91 -7.30 4.57
C ILE A 152 -7.01 -7.64 3.08
N PHE A 153 -6.29 -6.90 2.23
CA PHE A 153 -6.27 -7.21 0.80
C PHE A 153 -5.79 -8.63 0.54
N VAL A 154 -4.66 -9.03 1.14
CA VAL A 154 -4.12 -10.39 1.00
C VAL A 154 -5.07 -11.45 1.57
N GLU A 155 -5.74 -11.18 2.69
CA GLU A 155 -6.76 -12.07 3.25
C GLU A 155 -7.91 -12.30 2.28
N ILE A 156 -8.45 -11.23 1.68
CA ILE A 156 -9.48 -11.32 0.64
C ILE A 156 -8.98 -12.17 -0.54
N GLN A 157 -7.76 -11.94 -1.02
CA GLN A 157 -7.18 -12.73 -2.13
C GLN A 157 -7.14 -14.23 -1.80
N LYS A 158 -6.72 -14.58 -0.58
CA LYS A 158 -6.62 -15.97 -0.11
C LYS A 158 -7.97 -16.62 0.16
N GLU A 159 -8.95 -15.84 0.62
CA GLU A 159 -10.31 -16.32 0.86
C GLU A 159 -11.05 -16.71 -0.42
N LYS A 160 -10.60 -16.24 -1.59
CA LYS A 160 -11.17 -16.62 -2.88
C LYS A 160 -11.33 -18.13 -3.06
N GLU A 161 -10.35 -18.92 -2.60
CA GLU A 161 -10.37 -20.38 -2.74
C GLU A 161 -11.39 -21.06 -1.82
N LYS A 162 -11.76 -20.40 -0.72
CA LYS A 162 -12.62 -20.96 0.34
C LYS A 162 -14.04 -20.40 0.29
N ASN A 163 -14.21 -19.17 -0.17
CA ASN A 163 -15.46 -18.45 -0.19
C ASN A 163 -16.10 -18.50 -1.59
N LYS A 164 -17.21 -19.24 -1.70
CA LYS A 164 -17.94 -19.43 -2.97
C LYS A 164 -18.43 -18.11 -3.58
N GLU A 165 -18.89 -17.17 -2.77
CA GLU A 165 -19.39 -15.88 -3.28
C GLU A 165 -18.24 -15.03 -3.79
N LEU A 166 -17.11 -15.03 -3.09
CA LEU A 166 -15.92 -14.35 -3.56
C LEU A 166 -15.40 -14.98 -4.86
N SER A 167 -15.31 -16.30 -4.93
CA SER A 167 -14.92 -17.02 -6.16
C SER A 167 -15.80 -16.64 -7.36
N LYS A 168 -17.13 -16.56 -7.18
CA LYS A 168 -18.05 -16.11 -8.24
C LYS A 168 -17.73 -14.69 -8.70
N LEU A 169 -17.46 -13.78 -7.76
CA LEU A 169 -17.13 -12.39 -8.07
C LEU A 169 -15.85 -12.29 -8.91
N PHE A 170 -14.81 -13.06 -8.56
CA PHE A 170 -13.59 -13.14 -9.34
C PHE A 170 -13.82 -13.70 -10.75
N MET A 171 -14.71 -14.69 -10.91
CA MET A 171 -15.05 -15.26 -12.22
C MET A 171 -15.77 -14.28 -13.14
N ILE A 172 -16.57 -13.36 -12.60
CA ILE A 172 -17.24 -12.29 -13.37
C ILE A 172 -16.22 -11.26 -13.89
N GLY A 173 -15.06 -11.12 -13.24
CA GLY A 173 -13.89 -10.39 -13.75
C GLY A 173 -13.86 -8.88 -13.49
N ARG A 174 -14.83 -8.31 -12.75
CA ARG A 174 -14.89 -6.87 -12.43
C ARG A 174 -14.82 -6.58 -10.93
N ILE A 175 -13.82 -7.14 -10.25
CA ILE A 175 -13.69 -7.00 -8.79
C ILE A 175 -13.03 -5.68 -8.35
N ALA A 176 -12.15 -5.11 -9.18
CA ALA A 176 -11.30 -3.98 -8.81
C ALA A 176 -12.03 -2.78 -8.17
N PRO A 177 -13.21 -2.35 -8.64
CA PRO A 177 -13.96 -1.23 -8.03
C PRO A 177 -14.52 -1.54 -6.65
N PHE A 178 -14.67 -2.83 -6.29
CA PHE A 178 -15.29 -3.26 -5.04
C PHE A 178 -14.29 -3.46 -3.90
N TYR A 179 -12.99 -3.49 -4.17
CA TYR A 179 -11.99 -3.65 -3.10
C TYR A 179 -12.13 -2.62 -1.97
N PRO A 180 -12.35 -1.31 -2.22
CA PRO A 180 -12.48 -0.35 -1.12
C PRO A 180 -13.61 -0.72 -0.14
N VAL A 181 -14.81 -1.04 -0.67
CA VAL A 181 -15.96 -1.41 0.17
C VAL A 181 -15.77 -2.78 0.80
N MET A 182 -15.20 -3.74 0.07
CA MET A 182 -14.88 -5.06 0.60
C MET A 182 -13.89 -4.98 1.76
N MET A 183 -12.80 -4.22 1.61
CA MET A 183 -11.80 -4.01 2.65
C MET A 183 -12.41 -3.33 3.87
N LYS A 184 -13.26 -2.30 3.65
CA LYS A 184 -13.93 -1.60 4.75
C LYS A 184 -14.87 -2.51 5.53
N ILE A 185 -15.74 -3.25 4.84
CA ILE A 185 -16.68 -4.17 5.49
C ILE A 185 -15.95 -5.34 6.15
N LYS A 186 -14.91 -5.89 5.51
CA LYS A 186 -14.07 -6.93 6.12
C LYS A 186 -13.45 -6.47 7.43
N LYS A 187 -13.02 -5.20 7.51
CA LYS A 187 -12.46 -4.61 8.74
C LYS A 187 -13.50 -4.29 9.81
N GLU A 188 -14.59 -3.63 9.43
CA GLU A 188 -15.51 -2.99 10.39
C GLU A 188 -16.73 -3.85 10.72
N LYS A 189 -17.14 -4.75 9.82
CA LYS A 189 -18.39 -5.52 9.88
C LYS A 189 -18.23 -6.88 9.19
N GLU A 190 -17.26 -7.68 9.64
CA GLU A 190 -16.90 -8.95 9.01
C GLU A 190 -18.10 -9.90 8.84
N ASP A 191 -19.02 -9.93 9.82
CA ASP A 191 -20.26 -10.74 9.76
C ASP A 191 -21.11 -10.44 8.51
N ASN A 192 -21.07 -9.19 8.02
CA ASN A 192 -21.83 -8.73 6.86
C ASN A 192 -21.06 -8.92 5.54
N PHE A 193 -19.81 -9.41 5.58
CA PHE A 193 -18.97 -9.52 4.39
C PHE A 193 -19.58 -10.45 3.33
N ASN A 194 -20.13 -11.59 3.75
CA ASN A 194 -20.79 -12.52 2.82
C ASN A 194 -22.08 -11.96 2.21
N GLU A 195 -22.83 -11.15 2.96
CA GLU A 195 -24.02 -10.48 2.46
C GLU A 195 -23.67 -9.41 1.41
N LEU A 196 -22.60 -8.66 1.65
CA LEU A 196 -22.03 -7.74 0.67
C LEU A 196 -21.65 -8.47 -0.62
N LEU A 197 -20.91 -9.58 -0.53
CA LEU A 197 -20.48 -10.34 -1.71
C LEU A 197 -21.66 -10.85 -2.54
N LYS A 198 -22.72 -11.36 -1.90
CA LYS A 198 -23.96 -11.75 -2.60
C LYS A 198 -24.59 -10.58 -3.35
N SER A 199 -24.62 -9.41 -2.72
CA SER A 199 -25.19 -8.19 -3.31
C SER A 199 -24.37 -7.72 -4.51
N ILE A 200 -23.03 -7.73 -4.39
CA ILE A 200 -22.12 -7.40 -5.50
C ILE A 200 -22.25 -8.42 -6.63
N ASN A 201 -22.31 -9.72 -6.35
CA ASN A 201 -22.50 -10.75 -7.38
C ASN A 201 -23.80 -10.54 -8.16
N ASN A 202 -24.91 -10.31 -7.46
CA ASN A 202 -26.20 -10.05 -8.10
C ASN A 202 -26.17 -8.81 -8.98
N PHE A 203 -25.53 -7.74 -8.51
CA PHE A 203 -25.37 -6.51 -9.28
C PHE A 203 -24.49 -6.71 -10.51
N THR A 204 -23.28 -7.24 -10.33
CA THR A 204 -22.28 -7.42 -11.40
C THR A 204 -22.76 -8.40 -12.47
N PHE A 205 -23.43 -9.49 -12.08
CA PHE A 205 -24.03 -10.43 -13.02
C PHE A 205 -25.10 -9.75 -13.87
N ARG A 206 -26.05 -9.02 -13.27
CA ARG A 206 -27.08 -8.27 -14.01
C ARG A 206 -26.47 -7.22 -14.93
N ALA A 207 -25.49 -6.46 -14.45
CA ALA A 207 -24.78 -5.45 -15.23
C ALA A 207 -24.06 -6.06 -16.44
N SER A 208 -23.50 -7.27 -16.29
CA SER A 208 -22.85 -7.99 -17.39
C SER A 208 -23.82 -8.45 -18.48
N LEU A 209 -25.05 -8.84 -18.12
CA LEU A 209 -26.09 -9.28 -19.05
C LEU A 209 -26.71 -8.13 -19.84
N ILE A 210 -26.86 -6.95 -19.23
CA ILE A 210 -27.45 -5.76 -19.88
C ILE A 210 -26.46 -5.11 -20.87
N GLY A 211 -25.23 -5.61 -20.99
CA GLY A 211 -24.27 -5.06 -21.93
C GLY A 211 -23.75 -3.69 -21.49
N LEU A 212 -23.63 -3.44 -20.18
CA LEU A 212 -22.79 -2.36 -19.63
C LEU A 212 -21.30 -2.69 -19.87
N ARG A 213 -20.94 -2.94 -21.14
CA ARG A 213 -19.65 -3.39 -21.62
C ARG A 213 -18.72 -2.23 -22.00
N SER A 214 -19.18 -0.98 -22.10
CA SER A 214 -18.29 0.14 -22.47
C SER A 214 -18.33 1.44 -21.65
N ASN A 215 -19.34 1.72 -20.81
CA ASN A 215 -19.53 3.10 -20.30
C ASN A 215 -19.51 3.27 -18.77
N ALA A 216 -19.12 2.27 -17.98
CA ALA A 216 -19.10 2.41 -16.52
C ALA A 216 -17.91 3.25 -16.01
N GLU A 217 -16.78 3.27 -16.71
CA GLU A 217 -15.63 4.13 -16.34
C GLU A 217 -15.97 5.62 -16.48
N GLY A 218 -16.80 6.00 -17.46
CA GLY A 218 -17.21 7.39 -17.69
C GLY A 218 -18.48 7.84 -16.94
N GLN A 219 -19.28 6.91 -16.39
CA GLN A 219 -20.48 7.26 -15.64
C GLN A 219 -20.27 7.35 -14.13
N ILE A 220 -19.29 6.63 -13.57
CA ILE A 220 -18.94 6.76 -12.15
C ILE A 220 -18.19 8.08 -11.89
N SER A 221 -17.44 8.60 -12.87
CA SER A 221 -16.75 9.90 -12.78
C SER A 221 -17.66 11.13 -12.96
N ASN A 222 -18.91 10.93 -13.41
CA ASN A 222 -19.87 12.02 -13.72
C ASN A 222 -21.12 11.98 -12.83
N SER A 223 -21.10 11.22 -11.74
CA SER A 223 -22.23 11.16 -10.79
C SER A 223 -21.80 11.22 -9.32
N LEU A 224 -20.58 11.73 -9.07
CA LEU A 224 -20.13 12.24 -7.77
C LEU A 224 -19.60 13.67 -7.98
#